data_AF-A0A5E6XXK8-F1
#
_entry.id   AF-A0A5E6XXK8-F1
#
_cell.length_a   1.000
_cell.length_b   1.000
_cell.length_c   1.000
_cell.angle_alpha   90.00
_cell.angle_beta   90.00
_cell.angle_gamma   90.00
#
_symmetry.space_group_name_H-M   'P 1'
#
loop_
_entity.id
_entity.type
_entity.pdbx_description
1 polymer ?
#
loop_
_entity_poly.entity_id
_entity_poly.type
_entity_poly.pdbx_seq_one_letter_code
_entity_poly.pdbx_strand_id
1 'polypeptide(L)' 'MISVNGAAAHKAKVGDRVIICAYAHYSEAELLNFKPRMLYMAPGNELSHTSNAIPVQVA' A
#
# COMPACT_ATOMS: atom_id res chain seq x y z
N MET A 1 -9.69 -9.76 5.14
CA MET A 1 -8.94 -10.98 4.78
C MET A 1 -7.99 -10.64 3.64
N ILE A 2 -6.72 -11.05 3.72
CA ILE A 2 -5.76 -10.99 2.61
C ILE A 2 -5.43 -12.43 2.23
N SER A 3 -5.68 -12.81 0.97
CA SER A 3 -5.46 -14.16 0.47
C SER A 3 -4.58 -14.10 -0.77
N VAL A 4 -3.36 -14.64 -0.68
CA VAL A 4 -2.45 -14.76 -1.81
C VAL A 4 -2.67 -16.15 -2.43
N ASN A 5 -3.18 -16.18 -3.66
CA ASN A 5 -3.76 -17.39 -4.23
C ASN A 5 -3.01 -17.88 -5.48
N GLY A 6 -3.22 -19.15 -5.82
CA GLY A 6 -2.65 -19.78 -7.03
C GLY A 6 -1.12 -19.73 -7.02
N ALA A 7 -0.52 -19.43 -8.17
CA ALA A 7 0.94 -19.38 -8.32
C ALA A 7 1.60 -18.33 -7.39
N ALA A 8 0.88 -17.27 -7.01
CA ALA A 8 1.40 -16.25 -6.10
C ALA A 8 1.61 -16.79 -4.67
N ALA A 9 0.91 -17.85 -4.26
CA ALA A 9 1.06 -18.47 -2.94
C ALA A 9 2.47 -19.06 -2.74
N HIS A 10 3.22 -19.34 -3.81
CA HIS A 10 4.64 -19.73 -3.70
C HIS A 10 5.56 -18.57 -3.29
N LYS A 11 5.05 -17.33 -3.25
CA LYS A 11 5.80 -16.10 -2.96
C LYS A 11 5.48 -15.47 -1.60
N ALA A 12 4.48 -15.98 -0.87
CA ALA A 12 4.09 -15.47 0.44
C ALA A 12 3.51 -16.60 1.30
N LYS A 13 3.76 -16.54 2.61
CA LYS A 13 3.22 -17.46 3.61
C LYS A 13 2.20 -16.74 4.50
N VAL A 14 1.33 -17.51 5.15
CA VAL A 14 0.46 -16.99 6.20
C VAL A 14 1.32 -16.38 7.31
N GLY A 15 1.04 -15.12 7.67
CA GLY A 15 1.78 -14.36 8.67
C GLY A 15 2.81 -13.39 8.10
N ASP A 16 3.16 -13.49 6.81
CA ASP A 16 4.06 -12.52 6.19
C ASP A 16 3.45 -11.11 6.19
N ARG A 17 4.27 -10.11 6.54
CA ARG A 17 3.89 -8.70 6.40
C ARG A 17 4.21 -8.22 5.00
N VAL A 18 3.19 -7.78 4.28
CA VAL A 18 3.30 -7.34 2.88
C VAL A 18 2.85 -5.89 2.71
N ILE A 19 3.32 -5.25 1.64
CA ILE A 19 2.81 -3.97 1.14
C ILE A 19 2.15 -4.26 -0.21
N ILE A 20 0.91 -3.79 -0.40
CA ILE A 20 0.15 -3.95 -1.64
C ILE A 20 -0.01 -2.56 -2.28
N CYS A 21 0.53 -2.40 -3.49
CA CYS A 21 0.48 -1.15 -4.24
C CYS A 21 -0.34 -1.31 -5.52
N ALA A 22 -1.08 -0.25 -5.86
CA ALA A 22 -1.68 -0.08 -7.18
C ALA A 22 -1.12 1.19 -7.81
N TYR A 23 -0.87 1.13 -9.12
CA TYR A 23 -0.27 2.22 -9.88
C TYR A 23 -1.22 2.61 -11.01
N ALA A 24 -1.16 3.88 -11.42
CA ALA A 24 -1.88 4.41 -12.55
C ALA A 24 -1.00 5.38 -13.32
N HIS A 25 -1.30 5.56 -14.61
CA HIS A 25 -0.66 6.58 -15.43
C HIS A 25 -1.33 7.92 -15.20
N TYR A 26 -0.50 8.96 -15.12
CA TYR A 26 -0.92 10.34 -15.00
C TYR A 26 -0.10 11.17 -15.99
N SER A 27 -0.73 12.20 -16.55
CA SER A 27 -0.01 13.31 -17.13
C SER A 27 0.70 14.11 -16.03
N GLU A 28 1.69 14.91 -16.41
CA GLU A 28 2.38 15.81 -15.47
C GLU A 28 1.40 16.75 -14.75
N ALA A 29 0.41 17.27 -15.48
CA ALA A 29 -0.60 18.18 -14.93
C ALA A 29 -1.49 17.50 -13.87
N GLU A 30 -1.87 16.23 -14.07
CA GLU A 30 -2.63 15.48 -13.07
C GLU A 30 -1.76 15.13 -11.85
N LEU A 31 -0.48 14.82 -12.06
CA LEU A 31 0.45 14.43 -11.01
C LEU A 31 0.69 15.57 -10.00
N LEU A 32 0.68 16.84 -10.45
CA LEU A 32 0.84 18.01 -9.57
C LEU A 32 -0.16 18.03 -8.41
N ASN A 33 -1.37 17.53 -8.63
CA ASN A 33 -2.44 17.53 -7.63
C ASN A 33 -2.77 16.12 -7.12
N PHE A 34 -2.08 15.10 -7.61
CA PHE A 34 -2.32 13.73 -7.20
C PHE A 34 -1.94 13.54 -5.73
N LYS A 35 -2.83 12.91 -4.99
CA LYS A 35 -2.58 12.49 -3.60
C LYS A 35 -2.80 10.98 -3.51
N PRO A 36 -1.77 10.18 -3.21
CA PRO A 36 -1.94 8.74 -3.05
C PRO A 36 -2.90 8.45 -1.88
N ARG A 37 -3.51 7.27 -1.87
CA ARG A 37 -4.25 6.81 -0.69
C ARG A 37 -3.42 5.75 0.02
N MET A 38 -2.96 6.06 1.22
CA MET A 38 -2.21 5.12 2.04
C MET A 38 -3.07 4.65 3.20
N LEU A 39 -3.13 3.33 3.38
CA LEU A 39 -3.84 2.66 4.46
C LEU A 39 -2.80 1.97 5.34
N TYR A 40 -2.70 2.40 6.60
CA TYR A 40 -1.80 1.79 7.57
C TYR A 40 -2.58 0.78 8.40
N MET A 41 -2.09 -0.45 8.43
CA MET A 41 -2.74 -1.56 9.10
C MET A 41 -2.04 -1.87 10.43
N ALA A 42 -2.83 -2.05 11.49
CA ALA A 42 -2.39 -2.62 12.76
C ALA A 42 -2.31 -4.16 12.67
N PRO A 43 -1.74 -4.83 13.71
CA PRO A 43 -1.86 -6.28 13.84
C PRO A 43 -3.31 -6.74 13.68
N GLY A 44 -3.53 -7.90 13.05
CA GLY A 44 -4.89 -8.39 12.74
C GLY A 44 -5.51 -7.82 11.46
N ASN A 45 -4.78 -7.00 10.70
CA ASN A 45 -5.28 -6.29 9.51
C ASN A 45 -6.41 -5.31 9.81
N GLU A 46 -6.41 -4.71 11.00
CA GLU A 46 -7.30 -3.60 11.34
C GLU A 46 -6.73 -2.29 10.79
N LEU A 47 -7.57 -1.43 10.23
CA LEU A 47 -7.13 -0.12 9.75
C LEU A 47 -6.79 0.78 10.94
N SER A 48 -5.53 1.18 11.07
CA SER A 48 -5.07 2.10 12.10
C SER A 48 -5.34 3.55 11.73
N HIS A 49 -4.86 3.98 10.56
CA HIS A 49 -5.07 5.33 10.04
C HIS A 49 -4.83 5.38 8.54
N THR A 50 -5.24 6.48 7.92
CA THR A 50 -5.01 6.77 6.51
C THR A 50 -4.16 8.02 6.36
N SER A 51 -3.42 8.13 5.26
CA SER A 51 -2.72 9.34 4.86
C SER A 51 -2.81 9.53 3.35
N ASN A 52 -2.60 10.76 2.92
CA ASN A 52 -2.51 11.14 1.53
C ASN A 52 -1.15 11.76 1.15
N ALA A 53 -0.18 11.73 2.06
CA ALA A 53 1.19 12.21 1.86
C ALA A 53 2.19 11.38 2.68
N ILE A 54 3.34 11.08 2.09
CA ILE A 54 4.46 10.41 2.77
C ILE A 54 5.32 11.49 3.44
N PRO A 55 5.62 11.41 4.74
CA PRO A 55 6.50 12.37 5.39
C PRO A 55 7.89 12.40 4.74
N VAL A 56 8.49 13.59 4.65
CA VAL A 56 9.87 13.74 4.21
C VAL A 56 10.79 13.13 5.27
N GLN A 57 11.64 12.19 4.85
CA GLN A 57 12.64 11.60 5.73
C GLN A 57 13.88 12.50 5.76
N VAL A 58 14.26 12.96 6.95
CA VAL A 58 15.49 13.73 7.19
C VAL A 58 16.65 12.80 7.58
N ALA A 59 17.89 13.22 7.35
CA ALA A 59 19.11 12.46 7.65
C ALA A 59 19.50 12.51 9.13
#